data_AF-A0ABD0QU30-F1
#
_entry.id   AF-A0ABD0QU30-F1
#
_cell.length_a   1.000
_cell.length_b   1.000
_cell.length_c   1.000
_cell.angle_alpha   90.00
_cell.angle_beta   90.00
_cell.angle_gamma   90.00
#
_symmetry.space_group_name_H-M   'P 1'
#
loop_
_entity.id
_entity.type
_entity.pdbx_description
1 polymer ?
#
loop_
_entity_poly.entity_id
_entity_poly.type
_entity_poly.pdbx_seq_one_letter_code
_entity_poly.pdbx_strand_id
1 'polypeptide(L)'
;DVRGILVELGPSAKHTSIAFLKTHKTASSTVQNILFRFAERNNLTVALPITTCDHQFCYPRPFSAHFVHPHTTPPDIITNHLRFSRAELRRLMPNNTMYITILREPGAMFESLFTYFNQYCLSFKRVPNGSLETFLENPWSYYRPEEKDSMYARNTLTFDLGGDKDRPISEALPYAKRFAAEMERVFSLVMIAEHFDESLVLLRRLLSWDLDDVLYVSLNMRTADSKSSLSSENIAKIRAWNAIDSVLYDYFNASLWRKLRALGPACVERELQLLRQSRDRLVRSCFGGHLPPLRSGTQITNKELRPWQPGGKVEIIGYDLPVNMTQKGHVPPRDECLKMIMPEVQYTRMLLRSESLRYRKRFPLRSSQQTTRSVGQVRAHKESPAPSLNPRPLETMPRSTKGALRLSQ
;
A
#
# COMPACT_ATOMS: atom_id res chain seq x y z
N ASP A 1 5.17 -17.47 -20.67
CA ASP A 1 4.37 -18.70 -20.52
C ASP A 1 2.93 -18.29 -20.20
N VAL A 2 2.03 -18.37 -21.20
CA VAL A 2 0.64 -17.83 -21.13
C VAL A 2 -0.34 -18.88 -20.58
N ARG A 3 0.17 -20.01 -20.08
CA ARG A 3 -0.60 -21.21 -19.74
C ARG A 3 -1.54 -21.09 -18.53
N GLY A 4 -1.55 -19.97 -17.79
CA GLY A 4 -2.37 -19.81 -16.59
C GLY A 4 -3.68 -19.02 -16.72
N ILE A 5 -3.99 -18.41 -17.89
CA ILE A 5 -5.12 -17.47 -18.02
C ILE A 5 -6.32 -18.07 -18.79
N LEU A 6 -6.14 -19.24 -19.41
CA LEU A 6 -7.14 -19.88 -20.26
C LEU A 6 -7.59 -21.23 -19.66
N VAL A 7 -8.43 -21.17 -18.63
CA VAL A 7 -9.34 -22.29 -18.31
C VAL A 7 -10.67 -21.70 -17.88
N GLU A 8 -11.74 -21.97 -18.62
CA GLU A 8 -13.09 -21.91 -18.07
C GLU A 8 -13.20 -23.06 -17.05
N LEU A 9 -13.17 -22.71 -15.77
CA LEU A 9 -13.44 -23.65 -14.68
C LEU A 9 -14.86 -23.38 -14.18
N GLY A 10 -15.55 -24.44 -13.76
CA GLY A 10 -16.75 -24.36 -12.91
C GLY A 10 -16.46 -23.62 -11.60
N PRO A 11 -17.22 -23.82 -10.50
CA PRO A 11 -16.92 -23.14 -9.25
C PRO A 11 -15.55 -23.57 -8.71
N SER A 12 -14.50 -22.85 -9.10
CA SER A 12 -13.14 -22.97 -8.59
C SER A 12 -13.07 -22.24 -7.25
N ALA A 13 -12.30 -22.79 -6.31
CA ALA A 13 -12.06 -22.12 -5.04
C ALA A 13 -11.35 -20.77 -5.30
N LYS A 14 -11.82 -19.71 -4.62
CA LYS A 14 -11.19 -18.39 -4.70
C LYS A 14 -9.76 -18.46 -4.20
N HIS A 15 -8.84 -17.80 -4.91
CA HIS A 15 -7.46 -17.67 -4.48
C HIS A 15 -7.36 -16.68 -3.31
N THR A 16 -6.64 -17.03 -2.25
CA THR A 16 -6.60 -16.24 -1.00
C THR A 16 -5.22 -15.73 -0.61
N SER A 17 -4.13 -16.27 -1.17
CA SER A 17 -2.77 -15.93 -0.79
C SER A 17 -2.15 -14.89 -1.72
N ILE A 18 -2.14 -13.61 -1.34
CA ILE A 18 -1.84 -12.50 -2.28
C ILE A 18 -0.74 -11.58 -1.73
N ALA A 19 0.29 -11.34 -2.53
CA ALA A 19 1.27 -10.29 -2.28
C ALA A 19 1.08 -9.15 -3.27
N PHE A 20 0.42 -8.08 -2.83
CA PHE A 20 0.27 -6.87 -3.61
C PHE A 20 1.37 -5.87 -3.28
N LEU A 21 2.30 -5.67 -4.21
CA LEU A 21 3.26 -4.58 -4.11
C LEU A 21 2.55 -3.27 -4.47
N LYS A 22 2.17 -2.53 -3.42
CA LYS A 22 1.59 -1.19 -3.52
C LYS A 22 2.66 -0.15 -3.88
N THR A 23 2.61 0.34 -5.11
CA THR A 23 3.47 1.42 -5.63
C THR A 23 2.88 2.80 -5.40
N HIS A 24 3.71 3.85 -5.43
CA HIS A 24 3.29 5.21 -5.11
C HIS A 24 2.57 5.91 -6.28
N LYS A 25 1.43 6.55 -5.98
CA LYS A 25 0.65 7.42 -6.89
C LYS A 25 0.08 6.71 -8.14
N THR A 26 -0.18 5.42 -8.02
CA THR A 26 -0.66 4.51 -9.09
C THR A 26 -2.10 4.02 -8.88
N ALA A 27 -2.93 4.73 -8.10
CA ALA A 27 -4.25 4.26 -7.64
C ALA A 27 -4.22 2.98 -6.78
N SER A 28 -3.04 2.63 -6.25
CA SER A 28 -2.82 1.45 -5.41
C SER A 28 -3.61 1.42 -4.10
N SER A 29 -4.01 2.56 -3.52
CA SER A 29 -4.91 2.61 -2.36
C SER A 29 -6.28 2.00 -2.63
N THR A 30 -6.80 2.13 -3.86
CA THR A 30 -8.06 1.50 -4.24
C THR A 30 -7.91 -0.03 -4.31
N VAL A 31 -6.82 -0.53 -4.89
CA VAL A 31 -6.54 -1.98 -4.93
C VAL A 31 -6.34 -2.53 -3.52
N GLN A 32 -5.62 -1.82 -2.65
CA GLN A 32 -5.46 -2.19 -1.25
C GLN A 32 -6.81 -2.28 -0.52
N ASN A 33 -7.71 -1.32 -0.72
CA ASN A 33 -9.06 -1.36 -0.14
C ASN A 33 -9.85 -2.58 -0.62
N ILE A 34 -9.77 -2.92 -1.91
CA ILE A 34 -10.34 -4.16 -2.46
C ILE A 34 -9.82 -5.38 -1.69
N LEU A 35 -8.50 -5.48 -1.53
CA LEU A 35 -7.85 -6.61 -0.84
C LEU A 35 -8.18 -6.68 0.65
N PHE A 36 -8.26 -5.54 1.35
CA PHE A 36 -8.66 -5.47 2.77
C PHE A 36 -10.09 -5.98 2.98
N ARG A 37 -11.04 -5.52 2.17
CA ARG A 37 -12.43 -6.00 2.26
C ARG A 37 -12.55 -7.47 1.93
N PHE A 38 -11.82 -7.94 0.90
CA PHE A 38 -11.77 -9.36 0.57
C PHE A 38 -11.25 -10.20 1.74
N ALA A 39 -10.18 -9.74 2.40
CA ALA A 39 -9.62 -10.41 3.57
C ALA A 39 -10.64 -10.52 4.71
N GLU A 40 -11.35 -9.44 5.03
CA GLU A 40 -12.39 -9.46 6.08
C GLU A 40 -13.53 -10.42 5.74
N ARG A 41 -14.06 -10.35 4.51
CA ARG A 41 -15.18 -11.21 4.06
C ARG A 41 -14.84 -12.70 4.08
N ASN A 42 -13.57 -13.04 3.88
CA ASN A 42 -13.09 -14.42 3.82
C ASN A 42 -12.30 -14.84 5.07
N ASN A 43 -12.35 -14.04 6.14
CA ASN A 43 -11.66 -14.28 7.41
C ASN A 43 -10.15 -14.59 7.25
N LEU A 44 -9.49 -13.88 6.34
CA LEU A 44 -8.05 -13.98 6.08
C LEU A 44 -7.26 -13.07 7.01
N THR A 45 -5.96 -13.38 7.17
CA THR A 45 -5.00 -12.57 7.92
C THR A 45 -4.24 -11.66 6.97
N VAL A 46 -4.24 -10.36 7.23
CA VAL A 46 -3.49 -9.37 6.47
C VAL A 46 -2.21 -9.03 7.23
N ALA A 47 -1.05 -9.18 6.60
CA ALA A 47 0.20 -8.68 7.15
C ALA A 47 0.07 -7.17 7.35
N LEU A 48 0.27 -6.70 8.59
CA LEU A 48 0.22 -5.29 8.93
C LEU A 48 1.56 -4.86 9.54
N PRO A 49 1.96 -3.60 9.35
CA PRO A 49 3.25 -3.12 9.84
C PRO A 49 3.31 -3.04 11.36
N ILE A 50 4.52 -3.15 11.91
CA ILE A 50 4.81 -2.81 13.30
C ILE A 50 4.51 -1.32 13.56
N THR A 51 4.08 -1.00 14.78
CA THR A 51 3.61 0.35 15.15
C THR A 51 4.65 1.45 14.93
N THR A 52 5.94 1.14 15.06
CA THR A 52 7.04 2.08 14.82
C THR A 52 7.19 2.49 13.35
N CYS A 53 6.52 1.80 12.44
CA CYS A 53 6.53 2.09 11.00
C CYS A 53 5.17 2.59 10.48
N ASP A 54 4.28 2.98 11.41
CA ASP A 54 2.95 3.51 11.14
C ASP A 54 2.13 2.60 10.21
N HIS A 55 1.76 3.06 9.01
CA HIS A 55 0.95 2.30 8.05
C HIS A 55 1.77 1.66 6.91
N GLN A 56 3.10 1.70 7.00
CA GLN A 56 4.01 1.19 5.97
C GLN A 56 4.99 0.18 6.57
N PHE A 57 5.56 -0.71 5.75
CA PHE A 57 6.59 -1.66 6.20
C PHE A 57 7.97 -1.02 6.23
N CYS A 58 8.10 0.05 7.03
CA CYS A 58 9.33 0.81 7.27
C CYS A 58 10.04 1.27 5.99
N TYR A 59 9.25 1.60 4.96
CA TYR A 59 9.73 2.21 3.72
C TYR A 59 10.53 3.50 4.06
N PRO A 60 11.66 3.77 3.39
CA PRO A 60 12.16 3.18 2.14
C PRO A 60 13.15 2.01 2.29
N ARG A 61 13.30 1.44 3.49
CA ARG A 61 14.22 0.31 3.68
C ARG A 61 13.72 -0.90 2.87
N PRO A 62 14.62 -1.73 2.30
CA PRO A 62 14.23 -3.00 1.72
C PRO A 62 13.35 -3.78 2.70
N PHE A 63 12.22 -4.30 2.22
CA PHE A 63 11.27 -5.00 3.08
C PHE A 63 11.96 -6.13 3.86
N SER A 64 11.61 -6.24 5.14
CA SER A 64 11.94 -7.39 5.98
C SER A 64 10.72 -7.89 6.73
N ALA A 65 10.65 -9.20 6.95
CA ALA A 65 9.58 -9.81 7.73
C ALA A 65 9.50 -9.25 9.18
N HIS A 66 10.61 -8.71 9.71
CA HIS A 66 10.63 -8.03 11.02
C HIS A 66 9.77 -6.76 11.07
N PHE A 67 9.39 -6.21 9.91
CA PHE A 67 8.50 -5.07 9.83
C PHE A 67 7.03 -5.45 9.96
N VAL A 68 6.71 -6.75 10.01
CA VAL A 68 5.35 -7.27 10.15
C VAL A 68 4.99 -7.42 11.63
N HIS A 69 3.79 -7.00 11.99
CA HIS A 69 3.27 -7.10 13.35
C HIS A 69 3.05 -8.58 13.72
N PRO A 70 3.56 -9.06 14.87
CA PRO A 70 3.50 -10.49 15.23
C PRO A 70 2.09 -11.09 15.27
N HIS A 71 1.08 -10.30 15.63
CA HIS A 71 -0.33 -10.73 15.63
C HIS A 71 -0.91 -10.99 14.23
N THR A 72 -0.18 -10.64 13.18
CA THR A 72 -0.62 -10.75 11.78
C THR A 72 0.25 -11.75 11.00
N THR A 73 0.83 -12.72 11.70
CA THR A 73 1.70 -13.76 11.15
C THR A 73 1.21 -15.16 11.56
N PRO A 74 1.20 -16.16 10.67
CA PRO A 74 1.47 -16.05 9.23
C PRO A 74 0.33 -15.33 8.47
N PRO A 75 0.64 -14.50 7.47
CA PRO A 75 -0.37 -13.78 6.69
C PRO A 75 -0.83 -14.54 5.44
N ASP A 76 -2.07 -14.27 5.02
CA ASP A 76 -2.58 -14.66 3.70
C ASP A 76 -2.38 -13.54 2.68
N ILE A 77 -2.50 -12.27 3.11
CA ILE A 77 -2.44 -11.09 2.22
C ILE A 77 -1.43 -10.08 2.74
N ILE A 78 -0.63 -9.47 1.86
CA ILE A 78 0.23 -8.31 2.16
C ILE A 78 0.03 -7.22 1.10
N THR A 79 -0.20 -5.98 1.52
CA THR A 79 -0.66 -4.91 0.61
C THR A 79 -0.31 -3.47 1.02
N ASN A 80 0.29 -3.25 2.20
CA ASN A 80 0.82 -1.93 2.60
C ASN A 80 2.13 -1.60 1.87
N HIS A 81 2.48 -0.31 1.81
CA HIS A 81 3.71 0.16 1.16
C HIS A 81 4.95 -0.55 1.72
N LEU A 82 5.75 -1.12 0.82
CA LEU A 82 7.03 -1.75 1.11
C LEU A 82 7.96 -1.54 -0.08
N ARG A 83 9.28 -1.58 0.15
CA ARG A 83 10.27 -1.71 -0.92
C ARG A 83 10.48 -3.20 -1.21
N PHE A 84 10.20 -3.63 -2.43
CA PHE A 84 10.10 -5.05 -2.77
C PHE A 84 11.37 -5.84 -2.42
N SER A 85 11.16 -6.99 -1.77
CA SER A 85 12.19 -7.99 -1.50
C SER A 85 11.58 -9.37 -1.71
N ARG A 86 11.84 -9.97 -2.88
CA ARG A 86 11.27 -11.29 -3.24
C ARG A 86 11.65 -12.36 -2.22
N ALA A 87 12.90 -12.35 -1.76
CA ALA A 87 13.39 -13.33 -0.80
C ALA A 87 12.64 -13.27 0.53
N GLU A 88 12.41 -12.06 1.07
CA GLU A 88 11.67 -11.88 2.32
C GLU A 88 10.19 -12.21 2.17
N LEU A 89 9.56 -11.78 1.07
CA LEU A 89 8.15 -12.11 0.82
C LEU A 89 7.93 -13.60 0.64
N ARG A 90 8.84 -14.31 -0.05
CA ARG A 90 8.74 -15.78 -0.20
C ARG A 90 8.93 -16.53 1.12
N ARG A 91 9.67 -15.97 2.08
CA ARG A 91 9.81 -16.54 3.43
C ARG A 91 8.56 -16.32 4.28
N LEU A 92 7.90 -15.17 4.10
CA LEU A 92 6.74 -14.77 4.90
C LEU A 92 5.43 -15.38 4.40
N MET A 93 5.22 -15.36 3.08
CA MET A 93 3.94 -15.70 2.45
C MET A 93 3.84 -17.19 2.10
N PRO A 94 2.62 -17.75 1.99
CA PRO A 94 2.41 -19.12 1.51
C PRO A 94 3.06 -19.41 0.14
N ASN A 95 3.45 -20.67 -0.10
CA ASN A 95 4.16 -21.06 -1.33
C ASN A 95 3.38 -20.80 -2.63
N ASN A 96 2.04 -20.83 -2.55
CA ASN A 96 1.14 -20.59 -3.68
C ASN A 96 0.80 -19.11 -3.88
N THR A 97 1.48 -18.17 -3.21
CA THR A 97 1.15 -16.75 -3.29
C THR A 97 1.25 -16.17 -4.69
N MET A 98 0.20 -15.48 -5.11
CA MET A 98 0.18 -14.68 -6.34
C MET A 98 0.72 -13.28 -6.08
N TYR A 99 1.75 -12.88 -6.82
CA TYR A 99 2.34 -11.54 -6.74
C TYR A 99 1.68 -10.61 -7.75
N ILE A 100 1.15 -9.49 -7.26
CA ILE A 100 0.45 -8.49 -8.07
C ILE A 100 1.06 -7.12 -7.78
N THR A 101 1.11 -6.24 -8.77
CA THR A 101 1.44 -4.82 -8.57
C THR A 101 0.68 -3.97 -9.56
N ILE A 102 0.84 -2.65 -9.48
CA ILE A 102 0.20 -1.69 -10.38
C ILE A 102 1.21 -0.61 -10.76
N LEU A 103 1.25 -0.24 -12.03
CA LEU A 103 2.07 0.87 -12.54
C LEU A 103 1.17 1.96 -13.12
N ARG A 104 1.77 3.11 -13.41
CA ARG A 104 1.10 4.27 -14.01
C ARG A 104 2.06 4.96 -14.96
N GLU A 105 1.52 5.67 -15.95
CA GLU A 105 2.31 6.43 -16.91
C GLU A 105 3.23 7.42 -16.16
N PRO A 106 4.57 7.37 -16.39
CA PRO A 106 5.52 8.16 -15.60
C PRO A 106 5.32 9.67 -15.64
N GLY A 107 4.87 10.25 -16.75
CA GLY A 107 4.47 11.65 -16.86
C GLY A 107 3.42 12.03 -15.81
N ALA A 108 2.25 11.40 -15.88
CA ALA A 108 1.15 11.66 -14.97
C ALA A 108 1.45 11.27 -13.51
N MET A 109 2.24 10.21 -13.31
CA MET A 109 2.66 9.77 -11.98
C MET A 109 3.64 10.75 -11.33
N PHE A 110 4.66 11.20 -12.06
CA PHE A 110 5.69 12.11 -11.57
C PHE A 110 5.12 13.48 -11.21
N GLU A 111 4.21 14.03 -12.00
CA GLU A 111 3.47 15.24 -11.63
C GLU A 111 2.76 15.06 -10.29
N SER A 112 2.13 13.89 -10.10
CA SER A 112 1.46 13.61 -8.84
C SER A 112 2.43 13.45 -7.66
N LEU A 113 3.63 12.90 -7.90
CA LEU A 113 4.69 12.76 -6.88
C LEU A 113 5.27 14.12 -6.51
N PHE A 114 5.63 14.93 -7.53
CA PHE A 114 6.21 16.25 -7.37
C PHE A 114 5.30 17.14 -6.55
N THR A 115 4.02 17.26 -6.93
CA THR A 115 3.06 18.12 -6.24
C THR A 115 2.75 17.60 -4.82
N TYR A 116 2.61 16.29 -4.64
CA TYR A 116 2.27 15.69 -3.34
C TYR A 116 3.41 15.75 -2.32
N PHE A 117 4.65 15.56 -2.76
CA PHE A 117 5.83 15.50 -1.89
C PHE A 117 6.66 16.80 -1.89
N ASN A 118 6.15 17.91 -2.44
CA ASN A 118 6.93 19.14 -2.60
C ASN A 118 7.47 19.72 -1.27
N GLN A 119 6.79 19.49 -0.14
CA GLN A 119 7.24 19.95 1.18
C GLN A 119 8.16 18.95 1.90
N TYR A 120 8.22 17.71 1.43
CA TYR A 120 8.87 16.59 2.14
C TYR A 120 10.15 16.12 1.43
N CYS A 121 10.07 15.89 0.13
CA CYS A 121 11.20 15.50 -0.71
C CYS A 121 12.17 16.68 -0.85
N LEU A 122 13.42 16.50 -0.39
CA LEU A 122 14.41 17.58 -0.43
C LEU A 122 14.74 18.04 -1.85
N SER A 123 14.70 17.13 -2.83
CA SER A 123 14.90 17.49 -4.24
C SER A 123 13.77 18.40 -4.75
N PHE A 124 12.52 18.16 -4.37
CA PHE A 124 11.38 18.99 -4.79
C PHE A 124 11.32 20.31 -4.01
N LYS A 125 11.56 20.27 -2.70
CA LYS A 125 11.51 21.43 -1.81
C LYS A 125 12.51 22.52 -2.21
N ARG A 126 13.63 22.14 -2.82
CA ARG A 126 14.68 23.04 -3.31
C ARG A 126 14.27 23.83 -4.55
N VAL A 127 13.24 23.38 -5.26
CA VAL A 127 12.84 23.98 -6.53
C VAL A 127 12.16 25.33 -6.25
N PRO A 128 12.64 26.44 -6.86
CA PRO A 128 12.02 27.74 -6.71
C PRO A 128 10.51 27.69 -7.02
N ASN A 129 9.71 28.29 -6.14
CA ASN A 129 8.24 28.36 -6.24
C ASN A 129 7.51 27.01 -6.33
N GLY A 130 8.22 25.89 -6.15
CA GLY A 130 7.66 24.55 -6.38
C GLY A 130 7.13 24.36 -7.80
N SER A 131 7.78 24.95 -8.82
CA SER A 131 7.40 24.79 -10.23
C SER A 131 7.97 23.49 -10.80
N LEU A 132 7.10 22.63 -11.34
CA LEU A 132 7.52 21.41 -12.01
C LEU A 132 8.35 21.72 -13.26
N GLU A 133 7.97 22.74 -14.01
CA GLU A 133 8.69 23.20 -15.20
C GLU A 133 10.12 23.60 -14.85
N THR A 134 10.30 24.38 -13.77
CA THR A 134 11.63 24.78 -13.28
C THR A 134 12.49 23.58 -12.91
N PHE A 135 11.89 22.55 -12.29
CA PHE A 135 12.60 21.30 -12.03
C PHE A 135 13.02 20.59 -13.32
N LEU A 136 12.14 20.53 -14.32
CA LEU A 136 12.37 19.81 -15.57
C LEU A 136 13.40 20.47 -16.50
N GLU A 137 13.63 21.78 -16.38
CA GLU A 137 14.69 22.46 -17.13
C GLU A 137 16.09 21.99 -16.71
N ASN A 138 16.31 21.71 -15.42
CA ASN A 138 17.61 21.23 -14.93
C ASN A 138 17.46 20.33 -13.69
N PRO A 139 16.94 19.09 -13.83
CA PRO A 139 16.62 18.23 -12.69
C PRO A 139 17.86 17.85 -11.87
N TRP A 140 19.03 17.76 -12.52
CA TRP A 140 20.30 17.46 -11.86
C TRP A 140 20.79 18.55 -10.90
N SER A 141 20.36 19.81 -11.08
CA SER A 141 20.66 20.88 -10.11
C SER A 141 19.95 20.70 -8.77
N TYR A 142 18.84 19.95 -8.76
CA TYR A 142 18.00 19.74 -7.59
C TYR A 142 18.14 18.34 -7.00
N TYR A 143 18.34 17.33 -7.84
CA TYR A 143 18.32 15.93 -7.43
C TYR A 143 19.63 15.47 -6.77
N ARG A 144 19.51 14.77 -5.64
CA ARG A 144 20.64 14.14 -4.94
C ARG A 144 20.23 12.73 -4.49
N PRO A 145 20.90 11.66 -4.96
CA PRO A 145 20.44 10.28 -4.76
C PRO A 145 20.27 9.85 -3.30
N GLU A 146 21.13 10.31 -2.39
CA GLU A 146 21.20 9.88 -0.98
C GLU A 146 20.39 10.79 -0.03
N GLU A 147 19.77 11.85 -0.55
CA GLU A 147 18.97 12.74 0.27
C GLU A 147 17.67 12.08 0.76
N LYS A 148 17.14 12.62 1.86
CA LYS A 148 15.84 12.22 2.40
C LYS A 148 14.76 12.32 1.30
N ASP A 149 14.00 11.25 1.17
CA ASP A 149 12.86 11.13 0.27
C ASP A 149 13.21 11.28 -1.24
N SER A 150 14.48 11.10 -1.62
CA SER A 150 14.95 11.17 -3.01
C SER A 150 14.32 10.12 -3.93
N MET A 151 13.81 9.02 -3.37
CA MET A 151 13.17 7.94 -4.14
C MET A 151 11.87 8.36 -4.83
N TYR A 152 11.23 9.44 -4.39
CA TYR A 152 10.08 10.00 -5.10
C TYR A 152 10.47 10.88 -6.29
N ALA A 153 11.73 11.31 -6.35
CA ALA A 153 12.21 12.29 -7.32
C ALA A 153 12.81 11.68 -8.59
N ARG A 154 13.00 10.36 -8.66
CA ARG A 154 13.55 9.70 -9.85
C ARG A 154 13.29 8.20 -9.85
N ASN A 155 12.76 7.68 -10.95
CA ASN A 155 12.47 6.26 -11.18
C ASN A 155 11.81 5.57 -9.97
N THR A 156 10.74 6.18 -9.44
CA THR A 156 10.04 5.74 -8.23
C THR A 156 9.48 4.32 -8.35
N LEU A 157 8.97 3.91 -9.52
CA LEU A 157 8.45 2.54 -9.71
C LEU A 157 9.58 1.52 -9.65
N THR A 158 10.72 1.83 -10.27
CA THR A 158 11.93 1.02 -10.17
C THR A 158 12.36 0.85 -8.72
N PHE A 159 12.32 1.93 -7.94
CA PHE A 159 12.68 1.90 -6.52
C PHE A 159 11.70 1.04 -5.70
N ASP A 160 10.39 1.23 -5.87
CA ASP A 160 9.34 0.46 -5.21
C ASP A 160 9.49 -1.05 -5.49
N LEU A 161 9.82 -1.40 -6.75
CA LEU A 161 10.10 -2.76 -7.21
C LEU A 161 11.45 -3.33 -6.69
N GLY A 162 12.16 -2.60 -5.83
CA GLY A 162 13.41 -3.05 -5.22
C GLY A 162 14.64 -2.87 -6.11
N GLY A 163 14.47 -2.25 -7.28
CA GLY A 163 15.54 -1.96 -8.21
C GLY A 163 16.41 -0.77 -7.81
N ASP A 164 17.41 -0.54 -8.63
CA ASP A 164 18.28 0.64 -8.59
C ASP A 164 17.72 1.76 -9.47
N LYS A 165 17.31 2.86 -8.83
CA LYS A 165 16.69 4.03 -9.48
C LYS A 165 17.70 4.99 -10.12
N ASP A 166 19.00 4.84 -9.82
CA ASP A 166 20.03 5.83 -10.12
C ASP A 166 21.06 5.38 -11.15
N ARG A 167 20.72 4.35 -11.93
CA ARG A 167 21.61 3.85 -12.99
C ARG A 167 22.06 4.98 -13.93
N PRO A 168 23.33 4.98 -14.37
CA PRO A 168 23.82 5.90 -15.39
C PRO A 168 22.96 5.85 -16.66
N ILE A 169 22.83 6.98 -17.35
CA ILE A 169 22.00 7.09 -18.56
C ILE A 169 22.41 6.05 -19.63
N SER A 170 23.71 5.82 -19.79
CA SER A 170 24.27 4.81 -20.72
C SER A 170 23.84 3.38 -20.40
N GLU A 171 23.54 3.07 -19.14
CA GLU A 171 23.12 1.74 -18.67
C GLU A 171 21.60 1.60 -18.49
N ALA A 172 20.86 2.72 -18.47
CA ALA A 172 19.45 2.75 -18.10
C ALA A 172 18.58 1.83 -18.97
N LEU A 173 18.75 1.87 -20.30
CA LEU A 173 17.96 1.06 -21.23
C LEU A 173 18.21 -0.46 -21.11
N PRO A 174 19.46 -0.97 -21.19
CA PRO A 174 19.71 -2.40 -21.02
C PRO A 174 19.35 -2.89 -19.62
N TYR A 175 19.55 -2.07 -18.58
CA TYR A 175 19.09 -2.37 -17.22
C TYR A 175 17.57 -2.50 -17.16
N ALA A 176 16.82 -1.51 -17.66
CA ALA A 176 15.37 -1.49 -17.61
C ALA A 176 14.74 -2.70 -18.32
N LYS A 177 15.26 -3.08 -19.50
CA LYS A 177 14.79 -4.27 -20.23
C LYS A 177 14.99 -5.57 -19.44
N ARG A 178 16.17 -5.75 -18.83
CA ARG A 178 16.45 -6.92 -17.98
C ARG A 178 15.57 -6.93 -16.74
N PHE A 179 15.42 -5.79 -16.09
CA PHE A 179 14.62 -5.65 -14.89
C PHE A 179 13.13 -5.91 -15.17
N ALA A 180 12.59 -5.40 -16.29
CA ALA A 180 11.22 -5.70 -16.72
C ALA A 180 10.99 -7.21 -16.92
N ALA A 181 11.92 -7.89 -17.59
CA ALA A 181 11.85 -9.34 -17.80
C ALA A 181 11.99 -10.14 -16.50
N GLU A 182 12.74 -9.64 -15.51
CA GLU A 182 12.78 -10.23 -14.18
C GLU A 182 11.44 -10.08 -13.46
N MET A 183 10.89 -8.86 -13.44
CA MET A 183 9.61 -8.57 -12.80
C MET A 183 8.46 -9.32 -13.45
N GLU A 184 8.43 -9.51 -14.78
CA GLU A 184 7.39 -10.31 -15.46
C GLU A 184 7.43 -11.80 -15.06
N ARG A 185 8.59 -12.34 -14.65
CA ARG A 185 8.68 -13.70 -14.11
C ARG A 185 8.20 -13.81 -12.66
N VAL A 186 8.14 -12.69 -11.94
CA VAL A 186 7.77 -12.64 -10.52
C VAL A 186 6.28 -12.33 -10.36
N PHE A 187 5.80 -11.29 -11.04
CA PHE A 187 4.44 -10.79 -10.90
C PHE A 187 3.50 -11.52 -11.87
N SER A 188 2.52 -12.24 -11.31
CA SER A 188 1.45 -12.89 -12.07
C SER A 188 0.63 -11.87 -12.88
N LEU A 189 0.46 -10.67 -12.33
CA LEU A 189 -0.18 -9.54 -12.97
C LEU A 189 0.48 -8.22 -12.56
N VAL A 190 0.82 -7.41 -13.56
CA VAL A 190 1.15 -5.99 -13.40
C VAL A 190 0.00 -5.19 -14.00
N MET A 191 -0.78 -4.55 -13.12
CA MET A 191 -1.93 -3.71 -13.47
C MET A 191 -1.44 -2.36 -14.01
N ILE A 192 -2.29 -1.67 -14.79
CA ILE A 192 -2.01 -0.32 -15.31
C ILE A 192 -3.13 0.62 -14.87
N ALA A 193 -2.76 1.71 -14.20
CA ALA A 193 -3.71 2.64 -13.62
C ALA A 193 -4.61 3.34 -14.66
N GLU A 194 -4.10 3.59 -15.87
CA GLU A 194 -4.88 4.13 -17.00
C GLU A 194 -5.92 3.13 -17.54
N HIS A 195 -5.73 1.84 -17.27
CA HIS A 195 -6.57 0.73 -17.69
C HIS A 195 -7.05 -0.05 -16.47
N PHE A 196 -7.54 0.67 -15.45
CA PHE A 196 -7.83 0.12 -14.13
C PHE A 196 -8.94 -0.95 -14.18
N ASP A 197 -10.05 -0.67 -14.88
CA ASP A 197 -11.16 -1.61 -15.02
C ASP A 197 -10.73 -2.87 -15.79
N GLU A 198 -9.95 -2.71 -16.86
CA GLU A 198 -9.36 -3.83 -17.63
C GLU A 198 -8.39 -4.65 -16.78
N SER A 199 -7.61 -3.97 -15.94
CA SER A 199 -6.72 -4.63 -14.99
C SER A 199 -7.50 -5.43 -13.94
N LEU A 200 -8.67 -4.94 -13.50
CA LEU A 200 -9.55 -5.67 -12.58
C LEU A 200 -10.19 -6.89 -13.22
N VAL A 201 -10.52 -6.85 -14.52
CA VAL A 201 -10.97 -8.03 -15.27
C VAL A 201 -9.91 -9.14 -15.20
N LEU A 202 -8.64 -8.82 -15.48
CA LEU A 202 -7.55 -9.77 -15.36
C LEU A 202 -7.33 -10.25 -13.92
N LEU A 203 -7.37 -9.33 -12.94
CA LEU A 203 -7.21 -9.66 -11.52
C LEU A 203 -8.27 -10.65 -11.05
N ARG A 204 -9.54 -10.37 -11.37
CA ARG A 204 -10.69 -11.20 -10.99
C ARG A 204 -10.54 -12.62 -11.55
N ARG A 205 -10.20 -12.74 -12.84
CA ARG A 205 -9.98 -14.06 -13.47
C ARG A 205 -8.77 -14.78 -12.90
N LEU A 206 -7.65 -14.08 -12.71
CA LEU A 206 -6.43 -14.64 -12.13
C LEU A 206 -6.67 -15.25 -10.75
N LEU A 207 -7.48 -14.59 -9.92
CA LEU A 207 -7.76 -15.01 -8.55
C LEU A 207 -9.00 -15.89 -8.40
N SER A 208 -9.71 -16.19 -9.49
CA SER A 208 -11.02 -16.85 -9.47
C SER A 208 -12.01 -16.16 -8.51
N TRP A 209 -12.03 -14.82 -8.53
CA TRP A 209 -12.88 -14.01 -7.67
C TRP A 209 -14.23 -13.71 -8.32
N ASP A 210 -15.22 -13.46 -7.47
CA ASP A 210 -16.53 -13.01 -7.93
C ASP A 210 -16.48 -11.53 -8.31
N LEU A 211 -17.51 -11.07 -9.02
CA LEU A 211 -17.62 -9.67 -9.41
C LEU A 211 -17.64 -8.76 -8.17
N ASP A 212 -18.36 -9.16 -7.12
CA ASP A 212 -18.55 -8.40 -5.88
C ASP A 212 -17.26 -8.25 -5.06
N ASP A 213 -16.26 -9.11 -5.30
CA ASP A 213 -14.96 -9.05 -4.62
C ASP A 213 -14.10 -7.89 -5.15
N VAL A 214 -14.30 -7.46 -6.40
CA VAL A 214 -13.47 -6.45 -7.07
C VAL A 214 -14.16 -5.09 -7.25
N LEU A 215 -15.43 -4.93 -6.85
CA LEU A 215 -16.15 -3.65 -6.93
C LEU A 215 -15.51 -2.62 -6.01
N TYR A 216 -15.38 -1.37 -6.44
CA TYR A 216 -14.61 -0.37 -5.72
C TYR A 216 -15.22 1.03 -5.77
N VAL A 217 -14.75 1.87 -4.85
CA VAL A 217 -14.86 3.33 -4.93
C VAL A 217 -13.45 3.89 -5.09
N SER A 218 -13.28 4.89 -5.94
CA SER A 218 -11.98 5.53 -6.18
C SER A 218 -11.52 6.28 -4.93
N LEU A 219 -10.33 5.99 -4.41
CA LEU A 219 -9.80 6.62 -3.19
C LEU A 219 -8.61 7.53 -3.50
N ASN A 220 -8.33 8.46 -2.59
CA ASN A 220 -7.18 9.37 -2.66
C ASN A 220 -7.10 10.16 -3.98
N MET A 221 -8.25 10.61 -4.46
CA MET A 221 -8.34 11.43 -5.66
C MET A 221 -7.92 12.87 -5.36
N ARG A 222 -7.35 13.54 -6.36
CA ARG A 222 -7.08 14.99 -6.33
C ARG A 222 -8.20 15.75 -7.04
N THR A 223 -8.50 16.97 -6.58
CA THR A 223 -9.34 17.92 -7.35
C THR A 223 -8.75 18.21 -8.73
N ALA A 224 -9.59 18.69 -9.65
CA ALA A 224 -9.13 19.09 -10.99
C ALA A 224 -8.07 20.20 -10.89
N ASP A 225 -8.29 21.19 -10.01
CA ASP A 225 -7.37 22.33 -9.81
C ASP A 225 -6.01 21.90 -9.21
N SER A 226 -5.98 20.77 -8.49
CA SER A 226 -4.73 20.18 -7.96
C SER A 226 -3.97 19.35 -9.00
N LYS A 227 -4.47 19.22 -10.24
CA LYS A 227 -3.81 18.53 -11.34
C LYS A 227 -3.30 19.57 -12.34
N SER A 228 -1.99 19.59 -12.58
CA SER A 228 -1.46 20.38 -13.68
C SER A 228 -1.72 19.66 -15.01
N SER A 229 -2.26 20.38 -16.00
CA SER A 229 -2.33 19.90 -17.37
C SER A 229 -0.92 19.91 -17.95
N LEU A 230 -0.28 18.75 -18.05
CA LEU A 230 1.06 18.64 -18.62
C LEU A 230 1.03 18.85 -20.13
N SER A 231 1.91 19.72 -20.65
CA SER A 231 2.18 19.78 -22.08
C SER A 231 2.87 18.48 -22.54
N SER A 232 2.77 18.18 -23.84
CA SER A 232 3.47 17.03 -24.43
C SER A 232 4.99 17.14 -24.23
N GLU A 233 5.53 18.36 -24.24
CA GLU A 233 6.94 18.63 -23.95
C GLU A 233 7.31 18.25 -22.51
N ASN A 234 6.50 18.66 -21.52
CA ASN A 234 6.76 18.32 -20.12
C ASN A 234 6.67 16.81 -19.88
N ILE A 235 5.73 16.11 -20.54
CA ILE A 235 5.65 14.64 -20.48
C ILE A 235 6.93 14.02 -21.03
N ALA A 236 7.44 14.51 -22.17
CA ALA A 236 8.70 14.00 -22.74
C ALA A 236 9.90 14.25 -21.81
N LYS A 237 10.02 15.44 -21.21
CA LYS A 237 11.06 15.76 -20.22
C LYS A 237 10.99 14.82 -19.00
N ILE A 238 9.79 14.58 -18.48
CA ILE A 238 9.57 13.67 -17.35
C ILE A 238 9.96 12.23 -17.71
N ARG A 239 9.57 11.75 -18.90
CA ARG A 239 9.91 10.39 -19.35
C ARG A 239 11.41 10.22 -19.56
N ALA A 240 12.09 11.23 -20.09
CA ALA A 240 13.55 11.24 -20.21
C ALA A 240 14.23 11.23 -18.82
N TRP A 241 13.73 12.00 -17.87
CA TRP A 241 14.22 12.01 -16.49
C TRP A 241 14.02 10.67 -15.77
N ASN A 242 12.85 10.04 -15.99
CA ASN A 242 12.46 8.74 -15.46
C ASN A 242 12.56 7.64 -16.53
N ALA A 243 13.73 7.55 -17.17
CA ALA A 243 13.91 6.67 -18.34
C ALA A 243 13.67 5.19 -18.04
N ILE A 244 14.03 4.72 -16.84
CA ILE A 244 13.85 3.30 -16.45
C ILE A 244 12.37 3.01 -16.27
N ASP A 245 11.66 3.86 -15.52
CA ASP A 245 10.21 3.73 -15.30
C ASP A 245 9.42 3.83 -16.61
N SER A 246 9.87 4.65 -17.55
CA SER A 246 9.26 4.77 -18.89
C SER A 246 9.32 3.47 -19.67
N VAL A 247 10.49 2.81 -19.68
CA VAL A 247 10.63 1.49 -20.31
C VAL A 247 9.81 0.43 -19.59
N LEU A 248 9.77 0.45 -18.25
CA LEU A 248 8.95 -0.47 -17.47
C LEU A 248 7.46 -0.32 -17.78
N TYR A 249 6.96 0.92 -17.82
CA TYR A 249 5.57 1.21 -18.14
C TYR A 249 5.20 0.70 -19.53
N ASP A 250 5.99 1.04 -20.56
CA ASP A 250 5.69 0.61 -21.94
C ASP A 250 5.67 -0.92 -22.06
N TYR A 251 6.60 -1.60 -21.39
CA TYR A 251 6.67 -3.05 -21.35
C TYR A 251 5.42 -3.68 -20.74
N PHE A 252 5.02 -3.22 -19.55
CA PHE A 252 3.90 -3.81 -18.81
C PHE A 252 2.54 -3.39 -19.36
N ASN A 253 2.43 -2.20 -19.96
CA ASN A 253 1.25 -1.82 -20.71
C ASN A 253 1.06 -2.76 -21.92
N ALA A 254 2.11 -3.02 -22.68
CA ALA A 254 2.06 -4.00 -23.77
C ALA A 254 1.73 -5.42 -23.26
N SER A 255 2.25 -5.80 -22.08
CA SER A 255 1.96 -7.10 -21.44
C SER A 255 0.50 -7.22 -21.01
N LEU A 256 -0.08 -6.18 -20.41
CA LEU A 256 -1.50 -6.11 -20.05
C LEU A 256 -2.38 -6.35 -21.28
N TRP A 257 -2.16 -5.56 -22.34
CA TRP A 257 -2.96 -5.67 -23.56
C TRP A 257 -2.79 -7.02 -24.27
N ARG A 258 -1.61 -7.67 -24.15
CA ARG A 258 -1.41 -9.03 -24.63
C ARG A 258 -2.28 -10.04 -23.87
N LYS A 259 -2.36 -9.92 -22.54
CA LYS A 259 -3.21 -10.77 -21.69
C LYS A 259 -4.70 -10.54 -21.99
N LEU A 260 -5.13 -9.29 -22.17
CA LEU A 260 -6.51 -8.94 -22.54
C LEU A 260 -6.89 -9.49 -23.92
N ARG A 261 -6.01 -9.35 -24.93
CA ARG A 261 -6.26 -9.92 -26.25
C ARG A 261 -6.37 -11.45 -26.21
N ALA A 262 -5.59 -12.11 -25.37
CA ALA A 262 -5.67 -13.57 -25.19
C ALA A 262 -6.99 -14.04 -24.58
N LEU A 263 -7.68 -13.20 -23.80
CA LEU A 263 -9.05 -13.47 -23.31
C LEU A 263 -10.12 -13.31 -24.41
N GLY A 264 -9.81 -12.58 -25.47
CA GLY A 264 -10.75 -12.24 -26.54
C GLY A 264 -11.47 -10.90 -26.30
N PRO A 265 -11.43 -9.95 -27.25
CA PRO A 265 -12.02 -8.62 -27.09
C PRO A 265 -13.50 -8.62 -26.69
N ALA A 266 -14.30 -9.52 -27.26
CA ALA A 266 -15.72 -9.63 -26.93
C ALA A 266 -15.97 -10.11 -25.49
N CYS A 267 -15.09 -10.96 -24.94
CA CYS A 267 -15.18 -11.38 -23.55
C CYS A 267 -14.83 -10.21 -22.62
N VAL A 268 -13.74 -9.51 -22.92
CA VAL A 268 -13.29 -8.35 -22.14
C VAL A 268 -14.37 -7.26 -22.10
N GLU A 269 -14.96 -6.91 -23.25
CA GLU A 269 -16.02 -5.90 -23.32
C GLU A 269 -17.23 -6.25 -22.45
N ARG A 270 -17.69 -7.51 -22.51
CA ARG A 270 -18.80 -7.98 -21.65
C ARG A 270 -18.46 -7.86 -20.17
N GLU A 271 -17.26 -8.28 -19.77
CA GLU A 271 -16.84 -8.20 -18.37
C GLU A 271 -16.70 -6.74 -17.88
N LEU A 272 -16.17 -5.85 -18.73
CA LEU A 272 -16.09 -4.42 -18.42
C LEU A 272 -17.47 -3.81 -18.23
N GLN A 273 -18.42 -4.15 -19.12
CA GLN A 273 -19.79 -3.67 -19.01
C GLN A 273 -20.44 -4.14 -17.69
N LEU A 274 -20.30 -5.42 -17.35
CA LEU A 274 -20.79 -5.98 -16.09
C LEU A 274 -20.15 -5.32 -14.87
N LEU A 275 -18.83 -5.14 -14.89
CA LEU A 275 -18.07 -4.49 -13.82
C LEU A 275 -18.56 -3.06 -13.58
N ARG A 276 -18.65 -2.25 -14.65
CA ARG A 276 -19.08 -0.85 -14.56
C ARG A 276 -20.52 -0.75 -14.07
N GLN A 277 -21.43 -1.57 -14.60
CA GLN A 277 -22.82 -1.58 -14.16
C GLN A 277 -22.97 -2.00 -12.69
N SER A 278 -22.28 -3.05 -12.25
CA SER A 278 -22.35 -3.52 -10.86
C SER A 278 -21.70 -2.54 -9.89
N ARG A 279 -20.56 -1.93 -10.25
CA ARG A 279 -19.93 -0.85 -9.49
C ARG A 279 -20.90 0.31 -9.33
N ASP A 280 -21.49 0.77 -10.43
CA ASP A 280 -22.39 1.91 -10.43
C ASP A 280 -23.67 1.66 -9.61
N ARG A 281 -24.20 0.42 -9.64
CA ARG A 281 -25.30 0.00 -8.76
C ARG A 281 -24.88 0.03 -7.30
N LEU A 282 -23.76 -0.60 -6.95
CA LEU A 282 -23.24 -0.67 -5.58
C LEU A 282 -23.02 0.73 -5.00
N VAL A 283 -22.35 1.60 -5.77
CA VAL A 283 -22.10 2.99 -5.38
C VAL A 283 -23.41 3.71 -5.13
N ARG A 284 -24.35 3.70 -6.08
CA ARG A 284 -25.65 4.36 -5.87
C ARG A 284 -26.37 3.82 -4.64
N SER A 285 -26.36 2.51 -4.40
CA SER A 285 -26.97 1.92 -3.21
C SER A 285 -26.33 2.44 -1.92
N CYS A 286 -25.01 2.60 -1.85
CA CYS A 286 -24.32 3.15 -0.69
C CYS A 286 -24.55 4.66 -0.46
N PHE A 287 -24.96 5.39 -1.51
CA PHE A 287 -25.13 6.85 -1.48
C PHE A 287 -26.58 7.29 -1.73
N GLY A 288 -27.55 6.47 -1.30
CA GLY A 288 -28.97 6.84 -1.30
C GLY A 288 -29.56 7.02 -2.70
N GLY A 289 -29.11 6.22 -3.67
CA GLY A 289 -29.58 6.22 -5.06
C GLY A 289 -28.80 7.14 -6.01
N HIS A 290 -27.86 7.92 -5.51
CA HIS A 290 -27.14 8.94 -6.28
C HIS A 290 -25.64 8.62 -6.37
N LEU A 291 -24.93 9.25 -7.31
CA LEU A 291 -23.47 9.22 -7.28
C LEU A 291 -22.96 10.06 -6.10
N PRO A 292 -21.89 9.61 -5.41
CA PRO A 292 -21.39 10.29 -4.23
C PRO A 292 -20.85 11.67 -4.59
N PRO A 293 -21.23 12.73 -3.85
CA PRO A 293 -20.61 14.02 -4.01
C PRO A 293 -19.15 13.95 -3.56
N LEU A 294 -18.26 14.50 -4.38
CA LEU A 294 -16.85 14.66 -4.03
C LEU A 294 -16.72 15.79 -3.00
N ARG A 295 -16.06 15.52 -1.88
CA ARG A 295 -15.87 16.49 -0.80
C ARG A 295 -14.40 16.68 -0.50
N SER A 296 -14.00 17.92 -0.20
CA SER A 296 -12.67 18.16 0.33
C SER A 296 -12.50 17.54 1.72
N GLY A 297 -11.25 17.32 2.14
CA GLY A 297 -10.96 16.77 3.47
C GLY A 297 -11.57 17.56 4.63
N THR A 298 -11.72 18.88 4.49
CA THR A 298 -12.32 19.77 5.50
C THR A 298 -13.86 19.69 5.52
N GLN A 299 -14.48 19.41 4.38
CA GLN A 299 -15.93 19.26 4.23
C GLN A 299 -16.46 17.89 4.69
N ILE A 300 -15.58 16.90 4.86
CA ILE A 300 -15.95 15.56 5.33
C ILE A 300 -16.24 15.62 6.83
N THR A 301 -17.47 15.31 7.19
CA THR A 301 -17.99 15.38 8.56
C THR A 301 -17.47 14.22 9.41
N ASN A 302 -17.40 13.02 8.85
CA ASN A 302 -16.84 11.87 9.55
C ASN A 302 -15.29 11.94 9.56
N LYS A 303 -14.71 12.20 10.72
CA LYS A 303 -13.24 12.30 10.88
C LYS A 303 -12.49 11.04 10.46
N GLU A 304 -13.10 9.85 10.61
CA GLU A 304 -12.50 8.57 10.18
C GLU A 304 -12.42 8.43 8.66
N LEU A 305 -13.17 9.25 7.91
CA LEU A 305 -13.18 9.24 6.45
C LEU A 305 -12.33 10.35 5.83
N ARG A 306 -11.70 11.20 6.65
CA ARG A 306 -10.87 12.30 6.14
C ARG A 306 -9.58 11.74 5.55
N PRO A 307 -9.33 11.90 4.24
CA PRO A 307 -8.05 11.53 3.67
C PRO A 307 -6.97 12.47 4.21
N TRP A 308 -5.76 11.93 4.38
CA TRP A 308 -4.60 12.71 4.78
C TRP A 308 -4.29 13.79 3.72
N GLN A 309 -3.95 14.99 4.19
CA GLN A 309 -3.67 16.15 3.35
C GLN A 309 -2.16 16.48 3.39
N PRO A 310 -1.47 16.54 2.25
CA PRO A 310 -0.03 16.87 2.19
C PRO A 310 0.31 18.34 2.49
N GLY A 311 -0.71 19.18 2.70
CA GLY A 311 -0.55 20.62 2.87
C GLY A 311 -0.36 21.36 1.54
N GLY A 312 -0.31 22.70 1.61
CA GLY A 312 -0.05 23.56 0.45
C GLY A 312 -1.21 23.61 -0.56
N LYS A 313 -0.89 23.33 -1.85
CA LYS A 313 -1.76 23.46 -3.03
C LYS A 313 -2.48 22.17 -3.44
N VAL A 314 -2.40 21.10 -2.62
CA VAL A 314 -2.97 19.80 -2.97
C VAL A 314 -4.17 19.51 -2.07
N GLU A 315 -5.32 19.32 -2.69
CA GLU A 315 -6.52 18.90 -2.00
C GLU A 315 -6.87 17.47 -2.39
N ILE A 316 -6.82 16.58 -1.40
CA ILE A 316 -7.28 15.20 -1.53
C ILE A 316 -8.75 15.14 -1.15
N ILE A 317 -9.58 14.68 -2.10
CA ILE A 317 -11.02 14.54 -1.91
C ILE A 317 -11.39 13.15 -1.40
N GLY A 318 -12.53 13.08 -0.73
CA GLY A 318 -13.13 11.85 -0.25
C GLY A 318 -14.65 11.96 -0.26
N TYR A 319 -15.29 11.17 0.60
CA TYR A 319 -16.73 10.96 0.60
C TYR A 319 -17.28 10.96 2.03
N ASP A 320 -18.54 11.36 2.17
CA ASP A 320 -19.35 11.12 3.37
C ASP A 320 -20.49 10.17 3.00
N LEU A 321 -20.81 9.24 3.90
CA LEU A 321 -22.03 8.44 3.75
C LEU A 321 -23.25 9.28 4.16
N PRO A 322 -24.40 9.11 3.48
CA PRO A 322 -25.65 9.71 3.92
C PRO A 322 -26.03 9.28 5.34
N VAL A 323 -26.56 10.21 6.14
CA VAL A 323 -26.97 9.94 7.54
C VAL A 323 -28.27 9.14 7.58
N ASN A 324 -29.22 9.45 6.69
CA ASN A 324 -30.51 8.78 6.56
C ASN A 324 -30.63 8.17 5.16
N MET A 325 -30.53 6.86 5.06
CA MET A 325 -30.75 6.14 3.80
C MET A 325 -32.24 5.78 3.71
N THR A 326 -32.99 6.44 2.81
CA THR A 326 -34.34 6.00 2.49
C THR A 326 -34.25 4.64 1.77
N GLN A 327 -34.85 3.61 2.38
CA GLN A 327 -34.82 2.24 1.88
C GLN A 327 -35.58 2.13 0.55
N LYS A 328 -34.90 2.29 -0.58
CA LYS A 328 -35.39 1.83 -1.88
C LYS A 328 -34.43 0.79 -2.44
N GLY A 329 -34.80 -0.49 -2.31
CA GLY A 329 -34.05 -1.64 -2.83
C GLY A 329 -33.09 -2.30 -1.83
N HIS A 330 -32.27 -3.24 -2.33
CA HIS A 330 -31.23 -3.90 -1.54
C HIS A 330 -30.08 -2.92 -1.29
N VAL A 331 -29.94 -2.50 -0.03
CA VAL A 331 -28.88 -1.61 0.44
C VAL A 331 -27.83 -2.47 1.16
N PRO A 332 -26.55 -2.43 0.75
CA PRO A 332 -25.49 -3.12 1.49
C PRO A 332 -25.45 -2.65 2.94
N PRO A 333 -25.03 -3.49 3.90
CA PRO A 333 -24.81 -3.05 5.27
C PRO A 333 -23.96 -1.77 5.32
N ARG A 334 -24.36 -0.80 6.15
CA ARG A 334 -23.67 0.50 6.23
C ARG A 334 -22.17 0.37 6.51
N ASP A 335 -21.76 -0.63 7.29
CA ASP A 335 -20.35 -0.95 7.56
C ASP A 335 -19.58 -1.31 6.29
N GLU A 336 -20.20 -2.04 5.37
CA GLU A 336 -19.61 -2.40 4.09
C GLU A 336 -19.36 -1.15 3.25
N CYS A 337 -20.37 -0.28 3.11
CA CYS A 337 -20.22 1.00 2.42
C CYS A 337 -19.14 1.87 3.05
N LEU A 338 -19.06 1.90 4.39
CA LEU A 338 -18.06 2.67 5.12
C LEU A 338 -16.64 2.19 4.80
N LYS A 339 -16.43 0.87 4.81
CA LYS A 339 -15.15 0.25 4.47
C LYS A 339 -14.70 0.54 3.05
N MET A 340 -15.62 0.66 2.09
CA MET A 340 -15.27 1.00 0.70
C MET A 340 -14.67 2.39 0.52
N ILE A 341 -15.05 3.34 1.39
CA ILE A 341 -14.58 4.72 1.33
C ILE A 341 -13.56 5.06 2.42
N MET A 342 -13.22 4.09 3.27
CA MET A 342 -12.28 4.29 4.35
C MET A 342 -10.85 4.49 3.81
N PRO A 343 -10.17 5.60 4.17
CA PRO A 343 -8.80 5.82 3.74
C PRO A 343 -7.85 4.79 4.36
N GLU A 344 -6.73 4.54 3.67
CA GLU A 344 -5.75 3.50 4.00
C GLU A 344 -5.30 3.50 5.45
N VAL A 345 -4.96 4.67 6.00
CA VAL A 345 -4.36 4.79 7.34
C VAL A 345 -5.37 4.33 8.39
N GLN A 346 -6.62 4.78 8.27
CA GLN A 346 -7.72 4.42 9.15
C GLN A 346 -8.06 2.93 9.02
N TYR A 347 -8.13 2.42 7.79
CA TYR A 347 -8.43 1.01 7.55
C TYR A 347 -7.32 0.09 8.10
N THR A 348 -6.05 0.43 7.88
CA THR A 348 -4.89 -0.30 8.43
C THR A 348 -4.97 -0.40 9.96
N ARG A 349 -5.29 0.71 10.64
CA ARG A 349 -5.46 0.73 12.11
C ARG A 349 -6.65 -0.12 12.57
N MET A 350 -7.78 -0.05 11.85
CA MET A 350 -8.96 -0.86 12.14
C MET A 350 -8.67 -2.36 12.00
N LEU A 351 -8.01 -2.77 10.92
CA LEU A 351 -7.61 -4.16 10.69
C LEU A 351 -6.65 -4.65 11.78
N LEU A 352 -5.62 -3.85 12.13
CA LEU A 352 -4.66 -4.26 13.15
C LEU A 352 -5.34 -4.49 14.50
N ARG A 353 -6.32 -3.65 14.85
CA ARG A 353 -7.13 -3.82 16.05
C ARG A 353 -7.95 -5.12 15.97
N SER A 354 -8.65 -5.36 14.86
CA SER A 354 -9.46 -6.57 14.65
C SER A 354 -8.63 -7.85 14.71
N GLU A 355 -7.50 -7.89 14.00
CA GLU A 355 -6.60 -9.04 13.96
C GLU A 355 -5.90 -9.28 15.30
N SER A 356 -5.49 -8.22 16.01
CA SER A 356 -4.94 -8.36 17.36
C SER A 356 -5.95 -8.95 18.35
N LEU A 357 -7.24 -8.62 18.22
CA LEU A 357 -8.28 -9.23 19.04
C LEU A 357 -8.48 -10.70 18.67
N ARG A 358 -8.50 -11.04 17.37
CA ARG A 358 -8.57 -12.43 16.90
C ARG A 358 -7.37 -13.25 17.40
N TYR A 359 -6.17 -12.70 17.31
CA TYR A 359 -4.93 -13.32 17.80
C TYR A 359 -5.00 -13.61 19.31
N ARG A 360 -5.36 -12.62 20.14
CA ARG A 360 -5.45 -12.80 21.61
C ARG A 360 -6.52 -13.80 22.03
N LYS A 361 -7.62 -13.92 21.27
CA LYS A 361 -8.64 -14.95 21.50
C LYS A 361 -8.10 -16.35 21.20
N ARG A 362 -7.28 -16.50 20.15
CA ARG A 362 -6.68 -17.77 19.75
C ARG A 362 -5.51 -18.19 20.65
N PHE A 363 -4.78 -17.21 21.19
CA PHE A 363 -3.64 -17.42 22.07
C PHE A 363 -3.83 -16.63 23.38
N PRO A 364 -4.69 -17.08 24.30
CA PRO A 364 -4.86 -16.43 25.60
C PRO A 364 -3.54 -16.47 26.37
N LEU A 365 -3.15 -15.35 26.97
CA LEU A 365 -2.04 -15.36 27.94
C LEU A 365 -2.45 -16.30 29.08
N ARG A 366 -1.64 -17.34 29.36
CA ARG A 366 -1.77 -18.10 30.60
C ARG A 366 -1.67 -17.09 31.74
N SER A 367 -2.74 -16.90 32.49
CA SER A 367 -2.67 -16.19 33.77
C SER A 367 -1.61 -16.90 34.60
N SER A 368 -0.61 -16.14 35.07
CA SER A 368 0.25 -16.62 36.14
C SER A 368 -0.69 -17.08 37.26
N GLN A 369 -0.73 -18.38 37.53
CA GLN A 369 -1.45 -18.91 38.67
C GLN A 369 -1.02 -18.09 39.88
N GLN A 370 -1.98 -17.41 40.50
CA GLN A 370 -1.85 -16.91 41.85
C GLN A 370 -1.41 -18.09 42.71
N THR A 371 -0.13 -18.18 43.04
CA THR A 371 0.30 -18.95 44.19
C THR A 371 -0.21 -18.21 45.43
N THR A 372 -1.45 -18.47 45.79
CA THR A 372 -1.95 -18.26 47.16
C THR A 372 -1.15 -19.21 48.05
N ARG A 373 -0.01 -18.74 48.56
CA ARG A 373 0.73 -19.43 49.61
C ARG A 373 -0.08 -19.26 50.89
N SER A 374 -0.71 -20.34 51.34
CA SER A 374 -1.34 -20.43 52.65
C SER A 374 -0.31 -20.19 53.74
N VAL A 375 -0.63 -19.30 54.67
CA VAL A 375 0.11 -19.10 55.91
C VAL A 375 -0.08 -20.33 56.80
N GLY A 376 1.04 -20.89 57.28
CA GLY A 376 1.09 -21.97 58.28
C GLY A 376 2.44 -21.96 59.00
N GLN A 377 2.40 -22.03 60.33
CA GLN A 377 3.37 -21.58 61.32
C GLN A 377 4.72 -22.32 61.44
N VAL A 378 5.75 -21.51 61.77
CA VAL A 378 6.80 -21.64 62.82
C VAL A 378 7.55 -22.97 63.02
N ARG A 379 8.89 -22.91 62.85
CA ARG A 379 9.85 -23.47 63.81
C ARG A 379 11.22 -22.74 63.74
N ALA A 380 11.79 -22.50 64.90
CA ALA A 380 12.96 -21.66 65.18
C ALA A 380 14.28 -22.46 65.35
N HIS A 381 15.39 -21.70 65.33
CA HIS A 381 16.81 -22.01 65.63
C HIS A 381 17.63 -22.71 64.52
N LYS A 382 18.89 -22.35 64.22
CA LYS A 382 20.00 -21.85 65.07
C LYS A 382 21.08 -21.10 64.25
N GLU A 383 21.96 -20.38 64.95
CA GLU A 383 22.96 -19.38 64.51
C GLU A 383 24.18 -19.88 63.68
N SER A 384 24.62 -19.02 62.73
CA SER A 384 25.96 -18.48 62.38
C SER A 384 27.28 -19.17 62.83
N PRO A 385 28.44 -19.00 62.14
CA PRO A 385 28.96 -17.71 61.65
C PRO A 385 29.73 -17.65 60.30
N ALA A 386 29.96 -16.40 59.86
CA ALA A 386 30.73 -15.96 58.69
C ALA A 386 32.26 -16.11 58.85
N PRO A 387 33.05 -15.78 57.81
CA PRO A 387 33.75 -14.49 57.90
C PRO A 387 33.78 -13.64 56.62
N SER A 388 34.00 -12.36 56.88
CA SER A 388 34.16 -11.17 56.04
C SER A 388 35.45 -11.12 55.19
N LEU A 389 35.46 -10.33 54.10
CA LEU A 389 36.25 -9.07 53.97
C LEU A 389 36.01 -8.37 52.61
N ASN A 390 35.96 -7.04 52.68
CA ASN A 390 35.61 -6.00 51.66
C ASN A 390 36.81 -5.62 50.71
N PRO A 391 36.86 -4.45 50.02
CA PRO A 391 36.17 -4.05 48.77
C PRO A 391 37.05 -3.23 47.74
N ARG A 392 36.45 -2.90 46.56
CA ARG A 392 36.66 -1.69 45.68
C ARG A 392 37.97 -1.55 44.85
N PRO A 393 38.06 -0.63 43.83
CA PRO A 393 37.13 0.45 43.44
C PRO A 393 36.75 0.60 41.94
N LEU A 394 35.84 1.57 41.74
CA LEU A 394 35.32 2.23 40.54
C LEU A 394 36.39 2.73 39.53
N GLU A 395 36.00 2.77 38.25
CA GLU A 395 36.24 3.93 37.39
C GLU A 395 34.99 4.29 36.56
N THR A 396 34.91 5.57 36.24
CA THR A 396 33.71 6.35 35.94
C THR A 396 33.67 6.87 34.50
N MET A 397 32.49 6.76 33.86
CA MET A 397 31.82 7.75 32.96
C MET A 397 32.50 8.14 31.61
N PRO A 398 31.79 8.71 30.60
CA PRO A 398 30.49 9.38 30.70
C PRO A 398 29.37 8.98 29.73
N ARG A 399 28.17 9.30 30.20
CA ARG A 399 26.91 9.46 29.49
C ARG A 399 27.03 10.43 28.30
N SER A 400 26.46 10.04 27.16
CA SER A 400 25.96 10.97 26.15
C SER A 400 24.44 10.98 26.20
N THR A 401 23.89 12.08 26.71
CA THR A 401 22.48 12.46 26.58
C THR A 401 22.38 13.51 25.48
N LYS A 402 21.60 13.24 24.43
CA LYS A 402 20.83 14.28 23.72
C LYS A 402 19.74 13.66 22.83
N GLY A 403 18.50 13.93 23.22
CA GLY A 403 17.48 14.44 22.31
C GLY A 403 16.67 13.43 21.51
N ALA A 404 15.79 12.67 22.20
CA ALA A 404 14.58 12.16 21.56
C ALA A 404 13.67 13.34 21.20
N LEU A 405 13.70 13.78 19.95
CA LEU A 405 12.70 14.69 19.39
C LEU A 405 11.50 13.87 18.95
N ARG A 406 10.46 13.93 19.79
CA ARG A 406 9.08 13.59 19.44
C ARG A 406 8.69 14.42 18.22
N LEU A 407 8.35 13.75 17.12
CA LEU A 407 7.56 14.34 16.05
C LEU A 407 6.19 13.68 16.08
N SER A 408 5.21 14.50 16.42
CA SER A 408 3.79 14.22 16.26
C SER A 408 3.47 14.03 14.79
N GLN A 409 3.03 12.80 14.49
CA GLN A 409 1.95 12.35 13.58
C GLN A 409 1.51 13.27 12.44
#